data_AF-A0AAW8SZ93-F1
#
_entry.id   AF-A0AAW8SZ93-F1
#
_cell.length_a   1.000
_cell.length_b   1.000
_cell.length_c   1.000
_cell.angle_alpha   90.00
_cell.angle_beta   90.00
_cell.angle_gamma   90.00
#
_symmetry.space_group_name_H-M   'P 1'
#
loop_
_entity.id
_entity.type
_entity.pdbx_description
1 polymer ?
#
loop_
_entity_poly.entity_id
_entity_poly.type
_entity_poly.pdbx_seq_one_letter_code
_entity_poly.pdbx_strand_id
1 'polypeptide(L)'
;MISEKQKLVIVSLVVLLVGEVIALTSIGFIYFNKELFSENIDIIKTFVNASTAFFGCFFSFLAALLMFQFLKYREKQKEVAKTTRLFTKLRKEYENNYTVLVELGGEIANGSTELAKLLRENKKVRDLFVLAVYRLDFLMYNTYYHDTDWQLISEADHSVESYLELFEQSHQIEYLCQAIVENKVNTEESLKQLLLLITEKISALQEHQLVLDLREEQTETESQFDYATDPAGVEMVQE
;
A
#
# COMPACT_ATOMS: atom_id res chain seq x y z
N MET A 1 -20.21 1.08 4.20
CA MET A 1 -19.54 2.35 4.57
C MET A 1 -19.75 3.35 3.44
N ILE A 2 -20.19 4.56 3.73
CA ILE A 2 -20.32 5.63 2.71
C ILE A 2 -18.91 6.17 2.41
N SER A 3 -18.52 6.12 1.13
CA SER A 3 -17.21 6.61 0.65
C SER A 3 -17.06 8.12 0.89
N GLU A 4 -15.83 8.62 1.08
CA GLU A 4 -15.59 10.06 1.28
C GLU A 4 -16.14 10.92 0.12
N LYS A 5 -16.14 10.38 -1.11
CA LYS A 5 -16.75 11.03 -2.28
C LYS A 5 -18.27 11.16 -2.11
N GLN A 6 -18.92 10.14 -1.57
CA GLN A 6 -20.37 10.15 -1.33
C GLN A 6 -20.75 11.10 -0.18
N LYS A 7 -19.94 11.18 0.89
CA LYS A 7 -20.17 12.15 1.97
C LYS A 7 -20.11 13.59 1.46
N LEU A 8 -19.16 13.91 0.59
CA LEU A 8 -19.07 15.24 -0.02
C LEU A 8 -20.30 15.54 -0.88
N VAL A 9 -20.70 14.62 -1.74
CA VAL A 9 -21.88 14.79 -2.60
C VAL A 9 -23.12 15.04 -1.75
N ILE A 10 -23.28 14.31 -0.66
CA ILE A 10 -24.39 14.50 0.29
C ILE A 10 -24.33 15.88 0.94
N VAL A 11 -23.18 16.32 1.44
CA VAL A 11 -23.04 17.66 2.05
C VAL A 11 -23.33 18.76 1.04
N SER A 12 -22.81 18.66 -0.18
CA SER A 12 -23.09 19.62 -1.25
C SER A 12 -24.57 19.66 -1.62
N LEU A 13 -25.24 18.51 -1.70
CA LEU A 13 -26.68 18.40 -1.95
C LEU A 13 -27.49 19.03 -0.82
N VAL A 14 -27.10 18.82 0.44
CA VAL A 14 -27.78 19.41 1.60
C VAL A 14 -27.63 20.94 1.61
N VAL A 15 -26.43 21.46 1.34
CA VAL A 15 -26.21 22.91 1.28
C VAL A 15 -27.02 23.53 0.13
N LEU A 16 -27.07 22.88 -1.03
CA LEU A 16 -27.87 23.32 -2.17
C LEU A 16 -29.37 23.32 -1.84
N LEU A 17 -29.87 22.26 -1.21
CA LEU A 17 -31.27 22.14 -0.81
C LEU A 17 -31.66 23.18 0.25
N VAL A 18 -30.81 23.44 1.24
CA VAL A 18 -31.02 24.51 2.22
C VAL A 18 -31.04 25.89 1.53
N GLY A 19 -30.14 26.10 0.57
CA GLY A 19 -30.12 27.32 -0.25
C GLY A 19 -31.42 27.54 -1.04
N GLU A 20 -31.93 26.50 -1.70
CA GLU A 20 -33.19 26.55 -2.44
C GLU A 20 -34.40 26.80 -1.52
N VAL A 21 -34.45 26.16 -0.36
CA VAL A 21 -35.53 26.36 0.62
C VAL A 21 -35.54 27.79 1.14
N ILE A 22 -34.37 28.37 1.44
CA ILE A 22 -34.24 29.78 1.87
C ILE A 22 -34.65 30.73 0.74
N ALA A 23 -34.27 30.45 -0.51
CA ALA A 23 -34.65 31.28 -1.65
C ALA A 23 -36.17 31.25 -1.89
N LEU A 24 -36.79 30.07 -1.88
CA LEU A 24 -38.23 29.91 -2.06
C LEU A 24 -39.04 30.55 -0.93
N THR A 25 -38.62 30.37 0.32
CA THR A 25 -39.27 31.00 1.47
C THR A 25 -39.12 32.52 1.46
N SER A 26 -37.97 33.04 1.04
CA SER A 26 -37.74 34.49 0.89
C SER A 26 -38.59 35.10 -0.23
N ILE A 27 -38.66 34.45 -1.40
CA ILE A 27 -39.52 34.87 -2.51
C ILE A 27 -41.00 34.81 -2.10
N GLY A 28 -41.42 33.73 -1.43
CA GLY A 28 -42.78 33.59 -0.90
C GLY A 28 -43.12 34.70 0.10
N PHE A 29 -42.22 34.99 1.04
CA PHE A 29 -42.40 36.04 2.04
C PHE A 29 -42.53 37.43 1.41
N ILE A 30 -41.72 37.74 0.39
CA ILE A 30 -41.79 39.00 -0.37
C ILE A 30 -43.11 39.08 -1.17
N TYR A 31 -43.53 37.98 -1.80
CA TYR A 31 -44.77 37.92 -2.58
C TYR A 31 -46.01 38.16 -1.72
N PHE A 32 -46.08 37.55 -0.54
CA PHE A 32 -47.23 37.69 0.37
C PHE A 32 -47.28 39.04 1.12
N ASN A 33 -46.14 39.73 1.28
CA ASN A 33 -46.06 41.02 1.97
C ASN A 33 -45.83 42.19 1.01
N LYS A 34 -46.21 42.03 -0.26
CA LYS A 34 -45.88 42.96 -1.35
C LYS A 34 -46.24 44.42 -1.06
N GLU A 35 -47.38 44.69 -0.42
CA GLU A 35 -47.82 46.04 -0.05
C GLU A 35 -46.87 46.74 0.94
N LEU A 36 -46.28 45.98 1.87
CA LEU A 36 -45.38 46.48 2.90
C LEU A 36 -43.98 46.79 2.33
N PHE A 37 -43.57 46.03 1.31
CA PHE A 37 -42.26 46.17 0.66
C PHE A 37 -42.27 47.13 -0.53
N SER A 38 -43.40 47.34 -1.21
CA SER A 38 -43.50 48.17 -2.42
C SER A 38 -43.30 49.67 -2.19
N GLU A 39 -43.54 50.18 -0.97
CA GLU A 39 -43.41 51.61 -0.67
C GLU A 39 -41.98 52.05 -0.27
N ASN A 40 -41.13 51.13 0.22
CA ASN A 40 -39.86 51.49 0.86
C ASN A 40 -38.62 50.81 0.25
N ILE A 41 -38.77 49.77 -0.55
CA ILE A 41 -37.66 48.93 -1.02
C ILE A 41 -37.84 48.61 -2.51
N ASP A 42 -36.79 48.85 -3.30
CA ASP A 42 -36.69 48.30 -4.66
C ASP A 42 -36.45 46.79 -4.56
N ILE A 43 -37.53 46.02 -4.69
CA ILE A 43 -37.58 44.57 -4.51
C ILE A 43 -36.63 43.88 -5.50
N ILE A 44 -36.56 44.35 -6.75
CA ILE A 44 -35.72 43.75 -7.79
C ILE A 44 -34.25 43.97 -7.43
N LYS A 45 -33.88 45.21 -7.09
CA LYS A 45 -32.50 45.53 -6.71
C LYS A 45 -32.04 44.80 -5.45
N THR A 46 -32.93 44.68 -4.46
CA THR A 46 -32.65 43.97 -3.21
C THR A 46 -32.50 42.48 -3.43
N PHE A 47 -33.35 41.87 -4.26
CA PHE A 47 -33.24 40.47 -4.64
C PHE A 47 -31.95 40.18 -5.41
N VAL A 48 -31.60 41.04 -6.38
CA VAL A 48 -30.34 40.90 -7.14
C VAL A 48 -29.14 41.00 -6.20
N ASN A 49 -29.08 42.02 -5.33
CA ASN A 49 -27.97 42.18 -4.39
C ASN A 49 -27.86 41.02 -3.40
N ALA A 50 -28.98 40.56 -2.84
CA ALA A 50 -29.00 39.41 -1.92
C ALA A 50 -28.58 38.11 -2.62
N SER A 51 -29.04 37.88 -3.85
CA SER A 51 -28.65 36.72 -4.66
C SER A 51 -27.17 36.76 -5.02
N THR A 52 -26.64 37.92 -5.43
CA THR A 52 -25.20 38.08 -5.70
C THR A 52 -24.35 37.83 -4.46
N ALA A 53 -24.76 38.34 -3.30
CA ALA A 53 -24.09 38.07 -2.02
C ALA A 53 -24.15 36.57 -1.65
N PHE A 54 -25.31 35.94 -1.81
CA PHE A 54 -25.50 34.51 -1.55
C PHE A 54 -24.62 33.64 -2.45
N PHE A 55 -24.64 33.86 -3.76
CA PHE A 55 -23.78 33.13 -4.71
C PHE A 55 -22.29 33.37 -4.41
N GLY A 56 -21.89 34.60 -4.10
CA GLY A 56 -20.52 34.90 -3.69
C GLY A 56 -20.07 34.12 -2.45
N CYS A 57 -20.92 34.07 -1.40
CA CYS A 57 -20.65 33.28 -0.20
C CYS A 57 -20.65 31.77 -0.48
N PHE A 58 -21.61 31.28 -1.26
CA PHE A 58 -21.73 29.86 -1.62
C PHE A 58 -20.52 29.38 -2.43
N PHE A 59 -20.11 30.10 -3.47
CA PHE A 59 -18.92 29.74 -4.25
C PHE A 59 -17.63 29.86 -3.43
N SER A 60 -17.53 30.81 -2.52
CA SER A 60 -16.39 30.92 -1.60
C SER A 60 -16.31 29.71 -0.66
N PHE A 61 -17.45 29.27 -0.12
CA PHE A 61 -17.54 28.07 0.70
C PHE A 61 -17.21 26.79 -0.09
N LEU A 62 -17.75 26.66 -1.30
CA LEU A 62 -17.46 25.54 -2.19
C LEU A 62 -15.98 25.48 -2.55
N ALA A 63 -15.37 26.63 -2.88
CA ALA A 63 -13.94 26.72 -3.16
C ALA A 63 -13.09 26.31 -1.95
N ALA A 64 -13.47 26.72 -0.73
CA ALA A 64 -12.78 26.31 0.50
C ALA A 64 -12.88 24.79 0.74
N LEU A 65 -14.05 24.18 0.52
CA LEU A 65 -14.23 22.73 0.62
C LEU A 65 -13.39 21.97 -0.41
N LEU A 66 -13.39 22.43 -1.66
CA LEU A 66 -12.58 21.83 -2.73
C LEU A 66 -11.09 21.94 -2.42
N MET A 67 -10.62 23.10 -1.93
CA MET A 67 -9.23 23.27 -1.51
C MET A 67 -8.86 22.34 -0.36
N PHE A 68 -9.73 22.22 0.66
CA PHE A 68 -9.49 21.31 1.78
C PHE A 68 -9.37 19.84 1.31
N GLN A 69 -10.28 19.40 0.45
CA GLN A 69 -10.19 18.05 -0.13
C GLN A 69 -8.95 17.84 -0.98
N PHE A 70 -8.59 18.84 -1.79
CA PHE A 70 -7.40 18.77 -2.62
C PHE A 70 -6.13 18.63 -1.76
N LEU A 71 -6.03 19.39 -0.66
CA LEU A 71 -4.92 19.30 0.28
C LEU A 71 -4.86 17.91 0.92
N LYS A 72 -5.98 17.41 1.44
CA LYS A 72 -6.06 16.08 2.06
C LYS A 72 -5.68 14.97 1.08
N TYR A 73 -6.18 15.04 -0.15
CA TYR A 73 -5.84 14.08 -1.20
C TYR A 73 -4.36 14.13 -1.55
N ARG A 74 -3.78 15.33 -1.67
CA ARG A 74 -2.35 15.51 -1.96
C ARG A 74 -1.46 14.98 -0.84
N GLU A 75 -1.85 15.15 0.42
CA GLU A 75 -1.15 14.57 1.56
C GLU A 75 -1.18 13.04 1.51
N LYS A 76 -2.37 12.44 1.30
CA LYS A 76 -2.50 10.98 1.15
C LYS A 76 -1.62 10.45 0.00
N GLN A 77 -1.59 11.13 -1.15
CA GLN A 77 -0.73 10.74 -2.28
C GLN A 77 0.76 10.79 -1.95
N LYS A 78 1.21 11.76 -1.14
CA LYS A 78 2.60 11.81 -0.68
C LYS A 78 2.94 10.65 0.24
N GLU A 79 2.03 10.27 1.13
CA GLU A 79 2.20 9.13 2.03
C GLU A 79 2.27 7.82 1.25
N VAL A 80 1.33 7.60 0.32
CA VAL A 80 1.35 6.44 -0.59
C VAL A 80 2.68 6.36 -1.34
N ALA A 81 3.13 7.45 -1.97
CA ALA A 81 4.39 7.47 -2.70
C ALA A 81 5.61 7.16 -1.81
N LYS A 82 5.60 7.64 -0.55
CA LYS A 82 6.65 7.32 0.44
C LYS A 82 6.62 5.83 0.79
N THR A 83 5.45 5.28 1.10
CA THR A 83 5.26 3.86 1.45
C THR A 83 5.65 2.95 0.29
N THR A 84 5.22 3.26 -0.94
CA THR A 84 5.64 2.51 -2.14
C THR A 84 7.17 2.49 -2.28
N ARG A 85 7.84 3.63 -2.07
CA ARG A 85 9.30 3.70 -2.14
C ARG A 85 9.99 2.85 -1.04
N LEU A 86 9.41 2.80 0.16
CA LEU A 86 9.91 1.93 1.24
C LEU A 86 9.72 0.47 0.86
N PHE A 87 8.56 0.10 0.33
CA PHE A 87 8.26 -1.25 -0.12
C PHE A 87 9.23 -1.72 -1.21
N THR A 88 9.52 -0.89 -2.22
CA THR A 88 10.50 -1.25 -3.26
C THR A 88 11.91 -1.52 -2.69
N LYS A 89 12.33 -0.76 -1.68
CA LYS A 89 13.61 -1.00 -1.01
C LYS A 89 13.60 -2.28 -0.19
N LEU A 90 12.52 -2.53 0.54
CA LEU A 90 12.33 -3.74 1.33
C LEU A 90 12.31 -4.98 0.41
N ARG A 91 11.56 -4.95 -0.69
CA ARG A 91 11.54 -6.01 -1.71
C ARG A 91 12.94 -6.33 -2.23
N LYS A 92 13.73 -5.32 -2.57
CA LYS A 92 15.12 -5.52 -3.00
C LYS A 92 16.00 -6.13 -1.90
N GLU A 93 15.81 -5.73 -0.65
CA GLU A 93 16.51 -6.31 0.49
C GLU A 93 16.19 -7.81 0.62
N TYR A 94 14.92 -8.20 0.47
CA TYR A 94 14.54 -9.60 0.42
C TYR A 94 15.11 -10.37 -0.74
N GLU A 95 15.07 -9.85 -1.97
CA GLU A 95 15.62 -10.55 -3.14
C GLU A 95 17.09 -10.92 -2.90
N ASN A 96 17.86 -10.01 -2.29
CA ASN A 96 19.23 -10.27 -1.88
C ASN A 96 19.31 -11.34 -0.78
N ASN A 97 18.52 -11.20 0.28
CA ASN A 97 18.52 -12.13 1.41
C ASN A 97 18.07 -13.53 1.00
N TYR A 98 17.02 -13.64 0.19
CA TYR A 98 16.51 -14.88 -0.36
C TYR A 98 17.61 -15.64 -1.10
N THR A 99 18.36 -14.95 -1.97
CA THR A 99 19.50 -15.55 -2.68
C THR A 99 20.55 -16.11 -1.71
N VAL A 100 20.92 -15.34 -0.68
CA VAL A 100 21.88 -15.77 0.36
C VAL A 100 21.33 -16.95 1.16
N LEU A 101 20.05 -16.94 1.53
CA LEU A 101 19.40 -18.01 2.28
C LEU A 101 19.32 -19.30 1.47
N VAL A 102 19.02 -19.23 0.17
CA VAL A 102 19.01 -20.40 -0.71
C VAL A 102 20.41 -21.00 -0.84
N GLU A 103 21.44 -20.17 -1.05
CA GLU A 103 22.84 -20.61 -1.04
C GLU A 103 23.20 -21.30 0.29
N LEU A 104 22.87 -20.66 1.41
CA LEU A 104 23.13 -21.19 2.75
C LEU A 104 22.41 -22.52 3.00
N GLY A 105 21.14 -22.62 2.61
CA GLY A 105 20.35 -23.84 2.73
C GLY A 105 20.94 -24.99 1.91
N GLY A 106 21.42 -24.69 0.70
CA GLY A 106 22.14 -25.66 -0.13
C GLY A 106 23.43 -26.15 0.52
N GLU A 107 24.24 -25.25 1.08
CA GLU A 107 25.46 -25.62 1.80
C GLU A 107 25.18 -26.41 3.08
N ILE A 108 24.10 -26.10 3.81
CA ILE A 108 23.68 -26.85 4.99
C ILE A 108 23.26 -28.27 4.62
N ALA A 109 22.43 -28.42 3.56
CA ALA A 109 21.99 -29.71 3.08
C ALA A 109 23.15 -30.57 2.55
N ASN A 110 24.09 -29.95 1.84
CA ASN A 110 25.27 -30.62 1.27
C ASN A 110 26.36 -30.93 2.33
N GLY A 111 26.42 -30.15 3.41
CA GLY A 111 27.40 -30.27 4.49
C GLY A 111 27.36 -31.58 5.29
N SER A 112 26.41 -32.46 4.98
CA SER A 112 26.17 -33.78 5.60
C SER A 112 25.77 -33.72 7.08
N THR A 113 25.48 -34.88 7.66
CA THR A 113 25.21 -35.06 9.10
C THR A 113 26.36 -34.59 10.00
N GLU A 114 27.55 -34.34 9.44
CA GLU A 114 28.74 -33.87 10.17
C GLU A 114 28.87 -32.35 10.27
N LEU A 115 28.05 -31.55 9.56
CA LEU A 115 28.17 -30.08 9.60
C LEU A 115 28.07 -29.51 11.02
N ALA A 116 27.15 -30.04 11.84
CA ALA A 116 27.00 -29.65 13.24
C ALA A 116 28.29 -29.88 14.06
N LYS A 117 28.97 -31.01 13.81
CA LYS A 117 30.25 -31.33 14.44
C LYS A 117 31.34 -30.37 13.96
N LEU A 118 31.40 -30.10 12.65
CA LEU A 118 32.37 -29.18 12.06
C LEU A 118 32.19 -27.74 12.54
N LEU A 119 30.95 -27.25 12.69
CA LEU A 119 30.69 -25.92 13.24
C LEU A 119 31.18 -25.79 14.69
N ARG A 120 31.14 -26.88 15.46
CA ARG A 120 31.64 -26.91 16.84
C ARG A 120 33.16 -27.00 16.92
N GLU A 121 33.77 -27.87 16.10
CA GLU A 121 35.16 -28.29 16.26
C GLU A 121 36.12 -27.58 15.30
N ASN A 122 35.65 -27.05 14.18
CA ASN A 122 36.46 -26.41 13.16
C ASN A 122 36.19 -24.91 13.07
N LYS A 123 37.11 -24.11 13.64
CA LYS A 123 37.04 -22.65 13.62
C LYS A 123 36.86 -22.08 12.20
N LYS A 124 37.52 -22.66 11.19
CA LYS A 124 37.42 -22.17 9.81
C LYS A 124 36.01 -22.35 9.23
N VAL A 125 35.36 -23.48 9.52
CA VAL A 125 33.97 -23.74 9.08
C VAL A 125 33.02 -22.78 9.78
N ARG A 126 33.21 -22.56 11.08
CA ARG A 126 32.42 -21.57 11.83
C ARG A 126 32.60 -20.16 11.28
N ASP A 127 33.83 -19.73 11.03
CA ASP A 127 34.10 -18.39 10.48
C ASP A 127 33.46 -18.21 9.09
N LEU A 128 33.46 -19.25 8.25
CA LEU A 128 32.75 -19.23 6.96
C LEU A 128 31.22 -19.15 7.11
N PHE A 129 30.64 -19.91 8.04
CA PHE A 129 29.22 -19.84 8.33
C PHE A 129 28.83 -18.44 8.82
N VAL A 130 29.61 -17.87 9.74
CA VAL A 130 29.42 -16.51 10.25
C VAL A 130 29.46 -15.49 9.11
N LEU A 131 30.43 -15.59 8.19
CA LEU A 131 30.51 -14.71 7.02
C LEU A 131 29.30 -14.84 6.10
N ALA A 132 28.76 -16.04 5.91
CA ALA A 132 27.55 -16.26 5.13
C ALA A 132 26.33 -15.58 5.77
N VAL A 133 26.16 -15.72 7.09
CA VAL A 133 25.05 -15.07 7.83
C VAL A 133 25.18 -13.55 7.81
N TYR A 134 26.39 -12.99 7.93
CA TYR A 134 26.61 -11.53 7.84
C TYR A 134 26.34 -10.94 6.45
N ARG A 135 26.16 -11.75 5.40
CA ARG A 135 25.70 -11.25 4.08
C ARG A 135 24.21 -10.92 4.08
N LEU A 136 23.45 -11.40 5.07
CA LEU A 136 22.04 -11.05 5.23
C LEU A 136 21.93 -9.61 5.74
N ASP A 137 21.13 -8.80 5.06
CA ASP A 137 20.87 -7.41 5.42
C ASP A 137 19.39 -7.25 5.75
N PHE A 138 19.07 -6.91 7.00
CA PHE A 138 17.70 -6.67 7.45
C PHE A 138 17.51 -5.23 7.92
N LEU A 139 18.30 -4.28 7.42
CA LEU A 139 18.24 -2.89 7.86
C LEU A 139 16.87 -2.26 7.58
N MET A 140 16.33 -2.44 6.38
CA MET A 140 15.03 -1.90 6.01
C MET A 140 13.92 -2.56 6.81
N TYR A 141 13.98 -3.88 6.98
CA TYR A 141 13.02 -4.61 7.80
C TYR A 141 13.02 -4.07 9.24
N ASN A 142 14.18 -4.08 9.91
CA ASN A 142 14.30 -3.67 11.31
C ASN A 142 13.97 -2.19 11.56
N THR A 143 14.20 -1.32 10.57
CA THR A 143 14.00 0.13 10.76
C THR A 143 12.60 0.59 10.40
N TYR A 144 11.94 -0.03 9.41
CA TYR A 144 10.72 0.52 8.83
C TYR A 144 9.54 -0.46 8.80
N TYR A 145 9.75 -1.77 8.93
CA TYR A 145 8.70 -2.77 8.76
C TYR A 145 7.52 -2.56 9.73
N HIS A 146 7.80 -2.40 11.02
CA HIS A 146 6.74 -2.28 12.03
C HIS A 146 6.13 -0.87 12.12
N ASP A 147 6.86 0.15 11.67
CA ASP A 147 6.47 1.56 11.81
C ASP A 147 5.76 2.12 10.56
N THR A 148 5.65 1.32 9.50
CA THR A 148 5.03 1.74 8.23
C THR A 148 3.62 1.15 8.10
N ASP A 149 2.65 2.00 7.79
CA ASP A 149 1.31 1.55 7.43
C ASP A 149 1.30 1.02 5.99
N TRP A 150 1.49 -0.29 5.86
CA TRP A 150 1.50 -0.99 4.57
C TRP A 150 0.10 -1.09 3.93
N GLN A 151 -0.99 -0.87 4.68
CA GLN A 151 -2.34 -0.90 4.12
C GLN A 151 -2.57 0.22 3.10
N LEU A 152 -1.77 1.29 3.19
CA LEU A 152 -1.80 2.40 2.23
C LEU A 152 -1.53 1.97 0.79
N ILE A 153 -0.79 0.87 0.59
CA ILE A 153 -0.44 0.36 -0.74
C ILE A 153 -1.06 -1.01 -1.04
N SER A 154 -1.53 -1.76 -0.03
CA SER A 154 -2.12 -3.10 -0.25
C SER A 154 -3.46 -3.08 -1.00
N GLU A 155 -4.20 -1.96 -0.94
CA GLU A 155 -5.41 -1.77 -1.76
C GLU A 155 -5.10 -1.70 -3.26
N ALA A 156 -3.91 -1.20 -3.62
CA ALA A 156 -3.49 -1.01 -5.01
C ALA A 156 -2.68 -2.19 -5.55
N ASP A 157 -1.97 -2.90 -4.68
CA ASP A 157 -1.12 -4.03 -5.02
C ASP A 157 -1.30 -5.15 -3.99
N HIS A 158 -2.05 -6.19 -4.40
CA HIS A 158 -2.33 -7.35 -3.56
C HIS A 158 -1.09 -8.25 -3.33
N SER A 159 -0.02 -8.08 -4.11
CA SER A 159 1.23 -8.83 -3.89
C SER A 159 1.96 -8.37 -2.62
N VAL A 160 1.71 -7.13 -2.18
CA VAL A 160 2.37 -6.52 -1.02
C VAL A 160 2.27 -7.41 0.21
N GLU A 161 1.07 -7.88 0.56
CA GLU A 161 0.88 -8.71 1.75
C GLU A 161 1.66 -10.02 1.68
N SER A 162 1.76 -10.62 0.49
CA SER A 162 2.49 -11.88 0.31
C SER A 162 3.99 -11.67 0.44
N TYR A 163 4.53 -10.56 -0.10
CA TYR A 163 5.92 -10.18 0.11
C TYR A 163 6.22 -9.81 1.57
N LEU A 164 5.27 -9.17 2.28
CA LEU A 164 5.42 -8.88 3.70
C LEU A 164 5.61 -10.15 4.54
N GLU A 165 4.82 -11.18 4.24
CA GLU A 165 4.97 -12.49 4.87
C GLU A 165 6.34 -13.12 4.59
N LEU A 166 6.84 -13.03 3.35
CA LEU A 166 8.17 -13.53 3.00
C LEU A 166 9.31 -12.77 3.73
N PHE A 167 9.18 -11.46 3.95
CA PHE A 167 10.14 -10.71 4.76
C PHE A 167 10.19 -11.26 6.20
N GLU A 168 9.03 -11.48 6.81
CA GLU A 168 8.97 -12.04 8.16
C GLU A 168 9.58 -13.45 8.23
N GLN A 169 9.25 -14.31 7.26
CA GLN A 169 9.79 -15.67 7.20
C GLN A 169 11.30 -15.67 7.03
N SER A 170 11.84 -14.85 6.12
CA SER A 170 13.29 -14.72 5.93
C SER A 170 14.01 -14.17 7.17
N HIS A 171 13.42 -13.20 7.87
CA HIS A 171 13.97 -12.67 9.12
C HIS A 171 13.95 -13.71 10.26
N GLN A 172 12.92 -14.56 10.34
CA GLN A 172 12.91 -15.67 11.30
C GLN A 172 14.07 -16.65 11.05
N ILE A 173 14.40 -16.93 9.79
CA ILE A 173 15.52 -17.81 9.44
C ILE A 173 16.84 -17.17 9.85
N GLU A 174 17.00 -15.86 9.61
CA GLU A 174 18.17 -15.10 10.05
C GLU A 174 18.38 -15.20 11.56
N TYR A 175 17.31 -15.06 12.34
CA TYR A 175 17.38 -15.17 13.80
C TYR A 175 17.86 -16.56 14.26
N LEU A 176 17.42 -17.63 13.58
CA LEU A 176 17.91 -18.99 13.84
C LEU A 176 19.39 -19.14 13.50
N CYS A 177 19.83 -18.56 12.39
CA CYS A 177 21.24 -18.51 12.00
C CYS A 177 22.09 -17.72 13.01
N GLN A 178 21.60 -16.58 13.50
CA GLN A 178 22.27 -15.80 14.55
C GLN A 178 22.45 -16.60 15.84
N ALA A 179 21.49 -17.44 16.22
CA ALA A 179 21.63 -18.29 17.40
C ALA A 179 22.83 -19.25 17.33
N ILE A 180 23.19 -19.70 16.11
CA ILE A 180 24.42 -20.49 15.86
C ILE A 180 25.65 -19.59 15.95
N VAL A 181 25.63 -18.42 15.29
CA VAL A 181 26.75 -17.45 15.26
C VAL A 181 27.13 -17.00 16.67
N GLU A 182 26.13 -16.69 17.50
CA GLU A 182 26.31 -16.23 18.88
C GLU A 182 26.62 -17.38 19.85
N ASN A 183 26.71 -18.62 19.35
CA ASN A 183 27.00 -19.81 20.13
C ASN A 183 26.02 -20.02 21.30
N LYS A 184 24.76 -19.58 21.11
CA LYS A 184 23.65 -19.81 22.07
C LYS A 184 23.27 -21.29 22.13
N VAL A 185 23.65 -22.07 21.11
CA VAL A 185 23.49 -23.52 21.02
C VAL A 185 24.85 -24.19 20.99
N ASN A 186 25.17 -25.01 22.00
CA ASN A 186 26.52 -25.53 22.23
C ASN A 186 26.64 -27.06 22.16
N THR A 187 25.53 -27.79 22.01
CA THR A 187 25.54 -29.24 21.83
C THR A 187 25.45 -29.59 20.34
N GLU A 188 26.12 -30.68 19.94
CA GLU A 188 26.07 -31.15 18.55
C GLU A 188 24.65 -31.53 18.13
N GLU A 189 23.88 -32.16 19.03
CA GLU A 189 22.50 -32.59 18.76
C GLU A 189 21.56 -31.38 18.55
N SER A 190 21.66 -30.37 19.41
CA SER A 190 20.87 -29.14 19.24
C SER A 190 21.27 -28.38 17.98
N LEU A 191 22.55 -28.38 17.61
CA LEU A 191 23.01 -27.81 16.34
C LEU A 191 22.44 -28.57 15.13
N LYS A 192 22.39 -29.92 15.16
CA LYS A 192 21.75 -30.72 14.11
C LYS A 192 20.28 -30.36 13.94
N GLN A 193 19.54 -30.30 15.05
CA GLN A 193 18.12 -29.94 15.03
C GLN A 193 17.88 -28.53 14.50
N LEU A 194 18.74 -27.58 14.86
CA LEU A 194 18.63 -26.20 14.38
C LEU A 194 18.95 -26.08 12.89
N LEU A 195 19.98 -26.79 12.39
CA LEU A 195 20.31 -26.83 10.97
C LEU A 195 19.19 -27.47 10.14
N LEU A 196 18.56 -28.53 10.65
CA LEU A 196 17.37 -29.13 10.04
C LEU A 196 16.22 -28.12 9.96
N LEU A 197 15.90 -27.46 11.07
CA LEU A 197 14.83 -26.45 11.11
C LEU A 197 15.10 -25.27 10.16
N ILE A 198 16.34 -24.80 10.07
CA ILE A 198 16.75 -23.75 9.12
C ILE A 198 16.49 -24.22 7.68
N THR A 199 16.92 -25.44 7.36
CA THR A 199 16.75 -26.01 6.01
C THR A 199 15.27 -26.17 5.65
N GLU A 200 14.45 -26.70 6.56
CA GLU A 200 13.00 -26.84 6.38
C GLU A 200 12.32 -25.48 6.14
N LYS A 201 12.68 -24.46 6.92
CA LYS A 201 12.14 -23.10 6.74
C LYS A 201 12.58 -22.46 5.42
N ILE A 202 13.82 -22.70 4.99
CA ILE A 202 14.30 -22.23 3.67
C ILE A 202 13.51 -22.92 2.56
N SER A 203 13.26 -24.24 2.65
CA SER A 203 12.43 -24.94 1.65
C SER A 203 11.00 -24.41 1.59
N ALA A 204 10.37 -24.15 2.74
CA ALA A 204 9.04 -23.53 2.78
C ALA A 204 9.05 -22.11 2.17
N LEU A 205 10.08 -21.31 2.44
CA LEU A 205 10.26 -19.98 1.84
C LEU A 205 10.37 -20.08 0.30
N GLN A 206 11.11 -21.06 -0.22
CA GLN A 206 11.23 -21.30 -1.66
C GLN A 206 9.90 -21.71 -2.29
N GLU A 207 9.12 -22.56 -1.63
CA GLU A 207 7.78 -22.95 -2.11
C GLU A 207 6.85 -21.73 -2.19
N HIS A 208 6.85 -20.87 -1.18
CA HIS A 208 6.06 -19.64 -1.18
C HIS A 208 6.51 -18.64 -2.24
N GLN A 209 7.83 -18.48 -2.44
CA GLN A 209 8.37 -17.64 -3.51
C GLN A 209 7.91 -18.12 -4.88
N LEU A 210 7.97 -19.44 -5.13
CA LEU A 210 7.55 -20.01 -6.41
C LEU A 210 6.07 -19.79 -6.70
N VAL A 211 5.20 -19.84 -5.68
CA VAL A 211 3.78 -19.50 -5.83
C VAL A 211 3.60 -18.04 -6.24
N LEU A 212 4.42 -17.12 -5.72
CA LEU A 212 4.35 -15.71 -6.08
C LEU A 212 4.88 -15.44 -7.49
N ASP A 213 6.00 -16.04 -7.87
CA ASP A 213 6.56 -15.92 -9.23
C ASP A 213 5.54 -16.38 -10.28
N LEU A 214 4.87 -17.52 -10.03
CA LEU A 214 3.81 -18.03 -10.91
C LEU A 214 2.60 -17.10 -11.02
N ARG A 215 2.25 -16.37 -9.94
CA ARG A 215 1.17 -15.38 -9.96
C ARG A 215 1.57 -14.11 -10.72
N GLU A 216 2.81 -13.64 -10.55
CA GLU A 216 3.33 -12.50 -11.31
C GLU A 216 3.33 -12.83 -12.82
N GLU A 217 3.80 -14.01 -13.23
CA GLU A 217 3.77 -14.47 -14.63
C GLU A 217 2.34 -14.56 -15.21
N GLN A 218 1.36 -15.06 -14.44
CA GLN A 218 -0.04 -15.13 -14.87
C GLN A 218 -0.63 -13.72 -15.09
N THR A 219 -0.32 -12.78 -14.21
CA THR A 219 -0.83 -11.40 -14.29
C THR A 219 -0.27 -10.66 -15.51
N GLU A 220 1.02 -10.86 -15.82
CA GLU A 220 1.63 -10.33 -17.05
C GLU A 220 1.01 -10.93 -18.31
N THR A 221 0.72 -12.24 -18.30
CA THR A 221 0.13 -12.94 -19.43
C THR A 221 -1.32 -12.50 -19.69
N GLU A 222 -2.13 -12.30 -18.65
CA GLU A 222 -3.49 -11.78 -18.78
C GLU A 222 -3.53 -10.33 -19.30
N SER A 223 -2.59 -9.49 -18.87
CA SER A 223 -2.47 -8.11 -19.38
C SER A 223 -2.13 -8.02 -20.88
N GLN A 224 -1.52 -9.07 -21.44
CA GLN A 224 -1.23 -9.17 -22.88
C GLN A 224 -2.46 -9.55 -23.73
N PHE A 225 -3.49 -10.18 -23.16
CA PHE A 225 -4.70 -10.57 -23.89
C PHE A 225 -5.76 -9.46 -24.01
N ASP A 226 -5.65 -8.37 -23.23
CA ASP A 226 -6.58 -7.24 -23.27
C ASP A 226 -6.37 -6.26 -24.44
N TYR A 227 -5.37 -6.51 -25.30
CA TYR A 227 -5.10 -5.72 -26.52
C TYR A 227 -5.57 -6.39 -27.82
N ALA A 228 -6.37 -7.45 -27.75
CA ALA A 228 -7.08 -7.95 -28.94
C ALA A 228 -8.34 -7.09 -29.20
N THR A 229 -8.14 -5.89 -29.74
CA THR A 229 -9.23 -5.04 -30.25
C THR A 229 -10.06 -5.83 -31.26
N ASP A 230 -11.37 -5.95 -30.99
CA ASP A 230 -12.38 -6.25 -31.99
C ASP A 230 -12.14 -5.40 -33.25
N PRO A 231 -12.15 -5.98 -34.47
CA PRO A 231 -12.02 -5.17 -35.67
C PRO A 231 -13.26 -4.29 -35.81
N ALA A 232 -13.05 -2.98 -35.66
CA ALA A 232 -14.04 -1.97 -35.98
C ALA A 232 -14.53 -2.17 -37.42
N GLY A 233 -15.81 -2.53 -37.57
CA GLY A 233 -16.48 -2.62 -38.87
C GLY A 233 -16.50 -1.25 -39.52
N VAL A 234 -15.58 -1.01 -40.45
CA VAL A 234 -15.60 0.16 -41.33
C VAL A 234 -16.44 -0.19 -42.55
N GLU A 235 -17.67 0.32 -42.58
CA GLU A 235 -18.51 0.33 -43.78
C GLU A 235 -17.92 1.36 -44.77
N MET A 236 -17.33 0.87 -45.85
CA MET A 236 -16.82 1.70 -46.95
C MET A 236 -18.00 2.22 -47.79
N VAL A 237 -18.27 3.52 -47.71
CA VAL A 237 -19.16 4.21 -48.67
C VAL A 237 -18.37 4.41 -49.97
N GLN A 238 -18.84 3.83 -51.07
CA GLN A 238 -18.34 4.09 -52.42
C GLN A 238 -19.03 5.34 -53.00
N GLU A 239 -18.24 6.22 -53.62
CA GLU A 239 -18.70 7.25 -54.57
C GLU A 239 -18.95 6.63 -55.96
#